data_AF-A0A7W6WFM6-F1
#
_entry.id   AF-A0A7W6WFM6-F1
#
_cell.length_a   1.000
_cell.length_b   1.000
_cell.length_c   1.000
_cell.angle_alpha   90.00
_cell.angle_beta   90.00
_cell.angle_gamma   90.00
#
_symmetry.space_group_name_H-M   'P 1'
#
loop_
_entity.id
_entity.type
_entity.pdbx_description
1 polymer ?
#
loop_
_entity_poly.entity_id
_entity_poly.type
_entity_poly.pdbx_seq_one_letter_code
_entity_poly.pdbx_strand_id
1 'polypeptide(L)'
;MSQPTFGKRIKELRTAKGMTLDQLATATGSSKSYVWELENKDPPRPSAEKLAAIASVLGVTTDYLIGREDVTLADAEDKAFFREYSQMSDSTRQKIRAMAKLLGGKPEE
;
A
#
# COMPACT_ATOMS: atom_id res chain seq x y z
N MET A 1 -0.65 8.81 -11.62
CA MET A 1 0.64 9.27 -11.06
C MET A 1 1.31 8.06 -10.44
N SER A 2 2.58 7.78 -10.80
CA SER A 2 3.27 6.54 -10.42
C SER A 2 3.28 6.37 -8.90
N GLN A 3 2.76 5.23 -8.44
CA GLN A 3 2.67 4.81 -7.05
C GLN A 3 4.02 4.97 -6.32
N PRO A 4 4.02 5.26 -5.00
CA PRO A 4 5.25 5.28 -4.21
C PRO A 4 6.01 3.96 -4.40
N THR A 5 7.21 4.06 -4.95
CA THR A 5 8.12 2.92 -5.09
C THR A 5 8.35 2.29 -3.71
N PHE A 6 8.50 0.97 -3.67
CA PHE A 6 8.80 0.17 -2.47
C PHE A 6 9.76 0.88 -1.49
N GLY A 7 10.84 1.44 -2.02
CA GLY A 7 11.84 2.15 -1.23
C GLY A 7 11.34 3.43 -0.55
N LYS A 8 10.44 4.17 -1.22
CA LYS A 8 9.82 5.37 -0.65
C LYS A 8 8.97 5.02 0.58
N ARG A 9 8.18 3.93 0.52
CA ARG A 9 7.36 3.47 1.66
C ARG A 9 8.22 3.08 2.86
N ILE A 10 9.34 2.39 2.64
CA ILE A 10 10.30 2.07 3.71
C ILE A 10 10.87 3.34 4.33
N LYS A 11 11.32 4.29 3.51
CA LYS A 11 11.90 5.55 3.99
C LYS A 11 10.91 6.34 4.83
N GLU A 12 9.68 6.50 4.34
CA GLU A 12 8.60 7.20 5.05
C GLU A 12 8.33 6.57 6.41
N LEU A 13 8.07 5.26 6.47
CA LEU A 13 7.83 4.52 7.71
C LEU A 13 9.01 4.59 8.69
N ARG A 14 10.24 4.43 8.19
CA ARG A 14 11.45 4.53 9.02
C ARG A 14 11.56 5.92 9.66
N THR A 15 11.39 6.97 8.85
CA THR A 15 11.48 8.35 9.34
C THR A 15 10.34 8.73 10.28
N ALA A 16 9.11 8.24 10.04
CA ALA A 16 7.98 8.42 10.94
C ALA A 16 8.22 7.79 12.32
N LYS A 17 9.00 6.69 12.39
CA LYS A 17 9.46 6.07 13.64
C LYS A 17 10.70 6.72 14.25
N GLY A 18 11.25 7.78 13.65
CA GLY A 18 12.48 8.43 14.12
C GLY A 18 13.74 7.56 14.00
N MET A 19 13.71 6.51 13.17
CA MET A 19 14.82 5.57 13.03
C MET A 19 15.86 6.05 12.01
N THR A 20 17.14 5.89 12.32
CA THR A 20 18.23 6.05 11.35
C THR A 20 18.34 4.80 10.46
N LEU A 21 19.08 4.91 9.34
CA LEU A 21 19.39 3.75 8.48
C LEU A 21 20.08 2.63 9.27
N ASP A 22 21.01 2.99 10.16
CA ASP A 22 21.73 2.02 11.01
C ASP A 22 20.78 1.32 11.97
N GLN A 23 19.84 2.04 12.57
CA GLN A 23 18.87 1.44 13.50
C GLN A 23 17.94 0.45 12.79
N LEU A 24 17.45 0.77 11.60
CA LEU A 24 16.64 -0.17 10.82
C LEU A 24 17.47 -1.37 10.34
N ALA A 25 18.72 -1.15 9.97
CA ALA A 25 19.65 -2.20 9.57
C ALA A 25 19.88 -3.19 10.72
N THR A 26 20.22 -2.69 11.92
CA THR A 26 20.39 -3.52 13.12
C THR A 26 19.12 -4.28 13.47
N ALA A 27 17.95 -3.61 13.49
CA ALA A 27 16.68 -4.24 13.83
C ALA A 27 16.24 -5.35 12.85
N THR A 28 16.71 -5.31 11.60
CA THR A 28 16.37 -6.29 10.56
C THR A 28 17.51 -7.27 10.25
N GLY A 29 18.60 -7.24 11.04
CA GLY A 29 19.80 -8.06 10.80
C GLY A 29 20.43 -7.81 9.43
N SER A 30 20.41 -6.57 8.95
CA SER A 30 20.88 -6.15 7.62
C SER A 30 22.02 -5.14 7.75
N SER A 31 22.70 -4.83 6.63
CA SER A 31 23.70 -3.76 6.61
C SER A 31 23.05 -2.40 6.33
N LYS A 32 23.67 -1.31 6.79
CA LYS A 32 23.24 0.07 6.47
C LYS A 32 23.11 0.30 4.97
N SER A 33 24.11 -0.15 4.21
CA SER A 33 24.14 -0.03 2.75
C SER A 33 22.98 -0.76 2.09
N TYR A 34 22.58 -1.92 2.63
CA TYR A 34 21.43 -2.66 2.14
C TYR A 34 20.12 -1.91 2.37
N VAL A 35 19.90 -1.35 3.56
CA VAL A 35 18.71 -0.54 3.83
C VAL A 35 18.67 0.70 2.93
N TRP A 36 19.81 1.37 2.73
CA TRP A 36 19.90 2.49 1.80
C TRP A 36 19.56 2.06 0.36
N GLU A 37 20.05 0.90 -0.09
CA GLU A 37 19.73 0.34 -1.39
C GLU A 37 18.23 0.05 -1.53
N LEU A 38 17.60 -0.53 -0.51
CA LEU A 38 16.15 -0.75 -0.51
C LEU A 38 15.36 0.55 -0.63
N GLU A 39 15.82 1.64 -0.01
CA GLU A 39 15.14 2.93 -0.04
C GLU A 39 15.33 3.71 -1.35
N ASN A 40 16.46 3.50 -2.05
CA ASN A 40 16.88 4.39 -3.14
C ASN A 40 17.07 3.71 -4.50
N LYS A 41 17.22 2.38 -4.58
CA LYS A 41 17.30 1.67 -5.87
C LYS A 41 15.92 1.23 -6.37
N ASP A 42 15.80 1.16 -7.68
CA ASP A 42 14.61 0.65 -8.39
C ASP A 42 15.04 -0.32 -9.51
N PRO A 43 14.59 -1.60 -9.51
CA PRO A 43 13.76 -2.26 -8.51
C PRO A 43 14.57 -2.82 -7.33
N PRO A 44 14.16 -2.57 -6.08
CA PRO A 44 14.71 -3.27 -4.93
C PRO A 44 14.17 -4.71 -4.90
N ARG A 45 15.06 -5.70 -4.71
CA ARG A 45 14.70 -7.13 -4.68
C ARG A 45 15.11 -7.79 -3.36
N PRO A 46 14.44 -7.48 -2.24
CA PRO A 46 14.67 -8.18 -0.98
C PRO A 46 14.19 -9.63 -1.05
N SER A 47 14.80 -10.51 -0.25
CA SER A 47 14.23 -11.85 -0.02
C SER A 47 12.93 -11.75 0.77
N ALA A 48 12.09 -12.78 0.71
CA ALA A 48 10.84 -12.83 1.48
C ALA A 48 11.07 -12.70 2.99
N GLU A 49 12.14 -13.33 3.50
CA GLU A 49 12.56 -13.23 4.90
C GLU A 49 12.91 -11.78 5.28
N LYS A 50 13.70 -11.09 4.45
CA LYS A 50 14.09 -9.69 4.68
C LYS A 50 12.88 -8.77 4.61
N LEU A 51 11.99 -8.99 3.65
CA LEU A 51 10.74 -8.24 3.52
C LEU A 51 9.86 -8.38 4.77
N ALA A 52 9.67 -9.61 5.26
CA ALA A 52 8.88 -9.89 6.46
C ALA A 52 9.51 -9.25 7.71
N ALA A 53 10.84 -9.32 7.86
CA ALA A 53 11.54 -8.67 8.97
C ALA A 53 11.37 -7.14 8.95
N ILE A 54 11.50 -6.51 7.78
CA ILE A 54 11.30 -5.06 7.63
C ILE A 54 9.86 -4.67 7.94
N ALA A 55 8.88 -5.42 7.42
CA ALA A 55 7.46 -5.19 7.68
C ALA A 55 7.14 -5.27 9.18
N SER A 56 7.68 -6.28 9.87
CA SER A 56 7.53 -6.45 11.32
C SER A 56 8.10 -5.28 12.12
N VAL A 57 9.34 -4.87 11.84
CA VAL A 57 9.99 -3.72 12.53
C VAL A 57 9.24 -2.42 12.27
N LEU A 58 8.79 -2.20 11.03
CA LEU A 58 8.06 -1.00 10.65
C LEU A 58 6.56 -1.05 11.06
N GLY A 59 6.05 -2.21 11.49
CA GLY A 59 4.68 -2.37 12.00
C GLY A 59 3.62 -2.35 10.90
N VAL A 60 3.93 -2.87 9.72
CA VAL A 60 3.03 -2.93 8.55
C VAL A 60 3.03 -4.34 7.95
N THR A 61 2.16 -4.61 6.98
CA THR A 61 2.16 -5.87 6.22
C THR A 61 3.22 -5.86 5.12
N THR A 62 3.64 -7.05 4.69
CA THR A 62 4.51 -7.19 3.50
C THR A 62 3.82 -6.65 2.25
N ASP A 63 2.50 -6.84 2.15
CA ASP A 63 1.65 -6.38 1.06
C ASP A 63 1.57 -4.85 0.99
N TYR A 64 1.55 -4.17 2.14
CA TYR A 64 1.68 -2.72 2.19
C TYR A 64 3.04 -2.25 1.66
N LEU A 65 4.15 -2.91 2.01
CA LEU A 65 5.48 -2.47 1.54
C LEU A 65 5.65 -2.60 0.03
N ILE A 66 5.15 -3.70 -0.55
CA ILE A 66 5.28 -3.98 -1.99
C ILE A 66 4.17 -3.34 -2.85
N GLY A 67 3.24 -2.61 -2.25
CA GLY A 67 2.19 -1.93 -3.00
C GLY A 67 1.05 -2.82 -3.46
N ARG A 68 0.76 -3.92 -2.75
CA ARG A 68 -0.45 -4.72 -2.97
C ARG A 68 -1.67 -4.19 -2.22
N GLU A 69 -1.45 -3.43 -1.14
CA GLU A 69 -2.51 -2.64 -0.53
C GLU A 69 -2.50 -1.24 -1.16
N ASP A 70 -3.27 -1.10 -2.23
CA ASP A 70 -3.70 0.19 -2.76
C ASP A 70 -4.74 0.76 -1.80
N VAL A 71 -4.30 1.65 -0.92
CA VAL A 71 -5.21 2.50 -0.16
C VAL A 71 -4.80 3.94 -0.36
N THR A 72 -5.20 4.49 -1.49
CA THR A 72 -5.35 5.92 -1.72
C THR A 72 -6.56 6.44 -0.93
N LEU A 73 -6.65 7.76 -0.74
CA LEU A 73 -7.84 8.38 -0.15
C LEU A 73 -9.11 8.10 -0.98
N ALA A 74 -8.98 8.01 -2.31
CA ALA A 74 -10.06 7.57 -3.18
C ALA A 74 -10.52 6.13 -2.84
N ASP A 75 -9.58 5.23 -2.52
CA ASP A 75 -9.91 3.86 -2.10
C ASP A 75 -10.63 3.82 -0.74
N ALA A 76 -10.42 4.80 0.15
CA ALA A 76 -11.13 4.88 1.42
C ALA A 76 -12.60 5.33 1.23
N GLU A 77 -12.83 6.31 0.33
CA GLU A 77 -14.16 6.76 -0.07
C GLU A 77 -14.92 5.66 -0.81
N ASP A 78 -14.27 4.98 -1.74
CA ASP A 78 -14.87 3.85 -2.48
C ASP A 78 -15.18 2.66 -1.57
N LYS A 79 -14.30 2.34 -0.59
CA LYS A 79 -14.57 1.32 0.43
C LYS A 79 -15.73 1.71 1.34
N ALA A 80 -15.86 2.99 1.70
CA ALA A 80 -16.98 3.48 2.50
C ALA A 80 -18.29 3.38 1.71
N PHE A 81 -18.28 3.84 0.46
CA PHE A 81 -19.40 3.73 -0.46
C PHE A 81 -19.84 2.27 -0.65
N PHE A 82 -18.90 1.34 -0.85
CA PHE A 82 -19.22 -0.07 -1.02
C PHE A 82 -19.89 -0.69 0.22
N ARG A 83 -19.45 -0.34 1.43
CA ARG A 83 -20.09 -0.80 2.68
C ARG A 83 -21.54 -0.32 2.75
N GLU A 84 -21.78 0.97 2.50
CA GLU A 84 -23.12 1.54 2.50
C GLU A 84 -24.00 0.90 1.41
N TYR A 85 -23.50 0.82 0.17
CA TYR A 85 -24.16 0.20 -0.97
C TYR A 85 -24.57 -1.25 -0.69
N SER A 86 -23.70 -2.04 -0.04
CA SER A 86 -23.99 -3.45 0.30
C SER A 86 -25.12 -3.61 1.32
N GLN A 87 -25.39 -2.59 2.14
CA GLN A 87 -26.44 -2.60 3.15
C GLN A 87 -27.77 -2.00 2.65
N MET A 88 -27.78 -1.37 1.47
CA MET A 88 -29.00 -0.80 0.87
C MET A 88 -30.02 -1.87 0.42
N SER A 89 -31.25 -1.46 0.15
CA SER A 89 -32.26 -2.35 -0.43
C SER A 89 -31.94 -2.75 -1.87
N ASP A 90 -32.42 -3.92 -2.31
CA ASP A 90 -32.20 -4.40 -3.67
C ASP A 90 -32.68 -3.43 -4.75
N SER A 91 -33.85 -2.81 -4.53
CA SER A 91 -34.41 -1.83 -5.46
C SER A 91 -33.54 -0.57 -5.59
N THR A 92 -32.85 -0.18 -4.52
CA THR A 92 -31.93 0.97 -4.50
C THR A 92 -30.63 0.61 -5.22
N ARG A 93 -30.05 -0.54 -4.90
CA ARG A 93 -28.85 -1.05 -5.59
C ARG A 93 -29.06 -1.21 -7.10
N GLN A 94 -30.23 -1.68 -7.53
CA GLN A 94 -30.57 -1.80 -8.95
C GLN A 94 -30.57 -0.44 -9.66
N LYS A 95 -31.12 0.60 -9.04
CA LYS A 95 -31.14 1.96 -9.60
C LYS A 95 -29.72 2.54 -9.72
N ILE A 96 -28.89 2.35 -8.69
CA ILE A 96 -27.49 2.80 -8.69
C ILE A 96 -26.71 2.11 -9.82
N ARG A 97 -26.83 0.79 -9.97
CA ARG A 97 -26.18 0.05 -11.07
C ARG A 97 -26.66 0.52 -12.45
N ALA A 98 -27.96 0.77 -12.62
CA ALA A 98 -28.51 1.26 -13.87
C ALA A 98 -27.95 2.65 -14.23
N MET A 99 -27.84 3.54 -13.24
CA MET A 99 -27.27 4.87 -13.44
C MET A 99 -25.78 4.82 -13.81
N ALA A 100 -24.99 3.99 -13.12
CA ALA A 100 -23.56 3.81 -13.43
C ALA A 100 -23.32 3.34 -14.87
N LYS A 101 -24.18 2.45 -15.39
CA LYS A 101 -24.13 1.97 -16.78
C LYS A 101 -24.44 3.07 -17.80
N LEU A 102 -25.37 3.98 -17.48
CA LEU A 102 -25.72 5.11 -18.35
C LEU A 102 -24.63 6.17 -18.42
N LEU A 103 -23.91 6.38 -17.32
CA LEU A 103 -22.80 7.33 -17.23
C LEU A 103 -21.52 6.85 -17.94
N GLY A 104 -21.53 5.67 -18.56
CA GLY A 104 -20.38 5.15 -19.30
C GLY A 104 -19.28 4.56 -18.42
N GLY A 105 -19.59 4.17 -17.17
CA GLY A 105 -18.68 3.43 -16.29
C GLY A 105 -18.37 2.04 -16.84
N LYS A 106 -17.57 1.97 -17.89
CA LYS A 106 -16.90 0.75 -18.31
C LYS A 106 -15.58 0.64 -17.51
N PRO A 107 -15.17 -0.56 -17.10
CA PRO A 107 -13.77 -0.76 -16.74
C PRO A 107 -12.93 -0.38 -17.97
N GLU A 108 -11.91 0.45 -17.78
CA GLU A 108 -10.87 0.60 -18.81
C GLU A 108 -10.19 -0.77 -18.95
N GLU A 109 -10.17 -1.32 -20.17
CA GLU A 109 -9.51 -2.59 -20.51
C GLU A 109 -7.98 -2.48 -20.47
#